data_AF-A0A2V7JEL6-F1
#
_entry.id   AF-A0A2V7JEL6-F1
#
_cell.length_a   1.000
_cell.length_b   1.000
_cell.length_c   1.000
_cell.angle_alpha   90.00
_cell.angle_beta   90.00
_cell.angle_gamma   90.00
#
_symmetry.space_group_name_H-M   'P 1'
#
loop_
_entity.id
_entity.type
_entity.pdbx_description
1 polymer ?
#
loop_
_entity_poly.entity_id
_entity_poly.type
_entity_poly.pdbx_seq_one_letter_code
_entity_poly.pdbx_strand_id
1 'polypeptide(L)'
;RQFWVDKERLVFVRLLEPAQRDTTRTSDIRFNDYRPAGDAWLSAEVAFLVDGKQRWLEQYTEIQTGTALPDSLFDPRRWAPRKD
;
A
#
# COMPACT_ATOMS: atom_id res chain seq x y z
N ARG A 1 3.92 -18.15 -3.59
CA ARG A 1 4.04 -16.70 -3.31
C ARG A 1 5.45 -16.27 -3.69
N GLN A 2 5.58 -15.14 -4.37
CA GLN A 2 6.85 -14.55 -4.79
C GLN A 2 6.78 -13.05 -4.55
N PHE A 3 7.91 -12.43 -4.20
CA PHE A 3 7.99 -10.98 -4.10
C PHE A 3 9.32 -10.47 -4.63
N TRP A 4 9.36 -9.19 -4.98
CA TRP A 4 10.53 -8.53 -5.55
C TRP A 4 10.90 -7.32 -4.72
N VAL A 5 12.21 -7.11 -4.62
CA VAL A 5 12.81 -5.96 -3.97
C VAL A 5 13.70 -5.28 -5.00
N ASP A 6 13.60 -3.96 -5.09
CA ASP A 6 14.53 -3.13 -5.85
C ASP A 6 15.93 -3.27 -5.24
N LYS A 7 16.92 -3.68 -6.04
CA LYS A 7 18.27 -3.99 -5.55
C LYS A 7 18.98 -2.77 -4.96
N GLU A 8 18.74 -1.59 -5.50
CA GLU A 8 19.50 -0.38 -5.16
C GLU A 8 18.89 0.33 -3.95
N ARG A 9 17.56 0.47 -3.95
CA ARG A 9 16.81 1.19 -2.92
C ARG A 9 16.31 0.29 -1.80
N LEU A 10 16.36 -1.03 -2.00
CA LEU A 10 15.85 -2.04 -1.06
C LEU A 10 14.36 -1.87 -0.75
N VAL A 11 13.57 -1.43 -1.73
CA VAL A 11 12.11 -1.23 -1.60
C VAL A 11 11.32 -2.36 -2.25
N PHE A 12 10.14 -2.67 -1.71
CA PHE A 12 9.27 -3.73 -2.17
C PHE A 12 8.52 -3.34 -3.44
N VAL A 13 8.75 -3.99 -4.58
CA VAL A 13 8.18 -3.52 -5.87
C VAL A 13 7.02 -4.37 -6.39
N ARG A 14 6.89 -5.62 -5.94
CA ARG A 14 5.87 -6.53 -6.46
C ARG A 14 5.57 -7.70 -5.52
N LEU A 15 4.30 -8.09 -5.43
CA LEU A 15 3.84 -9.33 -4.82
C LEU A 15 3.03 -10.16 -5.83
N LEU A 16 3.42 -11.42 -6.02
CA LEU A 16 2.64 -12.42 -6.77
C LEU A 16 2.20 -13.55 -5.84
N GLU A 17 0.89 -13.77 -5.78
CA GLU A 17 0.29 -14.84 -4.97
C GLU A 17 -1.08 -15.28 -5.51
N PRO A 18 -1.59 -16.47 -5.12
CA PRO A 18 -2.96 -16.84 -5.40
C PRO A 18 -3.94 -15.77 -4.88
N ALA A 19 -4.97 -15.43 -5.65
CA ALA A 19 -5.96 -14.44 -5.21
C ALA A 19 -6.81 -14.99 -4.05
N GLN A 20 -7.12 -14.15 -3.06
CA GLN A 20 -7.85 -14.59 -1.86
C GLN A 20 -9.25 -15.16 -2.16
N ARG A 21 -10.00 -14.55 -3.08
CA ARG A 21 -11.37 -14.97 -3.41
C ARG A 21 -11.43 -16.21 -4.30
N ASP A 22 -10.38 -16.45 -5.09
CA ASP A 22 -10.27 -17.56 -6.02
C ASP A 22 -8.79 -17.89 -6.23
N THR A 23 -8.34 -18.97 -5.58
CA THR A 23 -6.94 -19.37 -5.55
C THR A 23 -6.44 -19.95 -6.87
N THR A 24 -7.32 -20.22 -7.84
CA THR A 24 -6.93 -20.61 -9.20
C THR A 24 -6.41 -19.42 -10.01
N ARG A 25 -6.72 -18.20 -9.56
CA ARG A 25 -6.32 -16.94 -10.20
C ARG A 25 -5.09 -16.36 -9.53
N THR A 26 -4.32 -15.59 -10.29
CA THR A 26 -3.11 -14.94 -9.79
C THR A 26 -3.38 -13.49 -9.44
N SER A 27 -3.12 -13.11 -8.19
CA SER A 27 -3.01 -11.73 -7.73
C SER A 27 -1.61 -11.20 -8.05
N ASP A 28 -1.55 -9.99 -8.61
CA ASP A 28 -0.33 -9.26 -8.92
C ASP A 28 -0.46 -7.83 -8.40
N ILE A 29 0.22 -7.55 -7.28
CA ILE A 29 0.24 -6.23 -6.65
C ILE A 29 1.57 -5.57 -6.98
N ARG A 30 1.52 -4.36 -7.53
CA ARG A 30 2.70 -3.61 -7.97
C ARG A 30 2.78 -2.31 -7.20
N PHE A 31 3.96 -2.04 -6.64
CA PHE A 31 4.26 -0.85 -5.85
C PHE A 31 5.09 0.06 -6.74
N ASN A 32 4.46 1.14 -7.21
CA ASN A 32 4.97 2.03 -8.23
C ASN A 32 5.20 3.44 -7.66
N ASP A 33 5.84 4.28 -8.47
CA ASP A 33 6.03 5.71 -8.16
C ASP A 33 6.63 5.92 -6.76
N TYR A 34 7.76 5.24 -6.51
CA TYR A 34 8.51 5.43 -5.28
C TYR A 34 9.10 6.84 -5.21
N ARG A 35 8.74 7.60 -4.18
CA ARG A 35 9.19 8.96 -3.92
C ARG A 35 9.97 9.02 -2.59
N PRO A 36 11.01 9.86 -2.49
CA PRO A 36 11.60 10.19 -1.20
C PRO A 36 10.55 10.86 -0.29
N ALA A 37 10.44 10.41 0.96
CA ALA A 37 9.49 10.88 1.94
C ALA A 37 10.16 10.87 3.33
N GLY A 38 10.74 12.01 3.72
CA GLY A 38 11.63 12.08 4.88
C GLY A 38 12.88 11.23 4.66
N ASP A 39 13.18 10.36 5.62
CA ASP A 39 14.35 9.46 5.57
C ASP A 39 14.05 8.10 4.88
N ALA A 40 12.89 7.97 4.21
CA ALA A 40 12.44 6.73 3.60
C ALA A 40 11.97 6.91 2.15
N TRP A 41 11.77 5.78 1.47
CA TRP A 41 11.09 5.72 0.17
C TRP A 41 9.65 5.25 0.35
N LEU A 42 8.70 5.96 -0.25
CA LEU A 42 7.28 5.61 -0.20
C LEU A 42 6.71 5.37 -1.60
N SER A 43 5.98 4.28 -1.79
CA SER A 43 5.22 3.99 -3.01
C SER A 43 4.00 4.91 -3.06
N ALA A 44 3.97 5.88 -3.97
CA ALA A 44 2.83 6.78 -4.12
C ALA A 44 1.71 6.19 -5.00
N GLU A 45 1.96 5.05 -5.64
CA GLU A 45 0.97 4.33 -6.42
C GLU A 45 1.02 2.82 -6.10
N VAL A 46 -0.14 2.18 -5.97
CA VAL A 46 -0.25 0.73 -5.83
C VAL A 46 -1.31 0.19 -6.80
N ALA A 47 -0.88 -0.65 -7.74
CA ALA A 47 -1.78 -1.28 -8.72
C ALA A 47 -2.09 -2.72 -8.31
N PHE A 48 -3.37 -3.07 -8.27
CA PHE A 48 -3.84 -4.41 -7.96
C PHE A 48 -4.42 -5.06 -9.20
N LEU A 49 -3.80 -6.14 -9.66
CA LEU A 49 -4.21 -6.88 -10.84
C LEU A 49 -4.63 -8.30 -10.45
N VAL A 50 -5.58 -8.86 -11.21
CA VAL A 50 -5.90 -10.30 -11.18
C VAL A 50 -5.86 -10.87 -12.59
N ASP A 51 -5.00 -11.87 -12.80
CA ASP A 51 -4.65 -12.43 -14.11
C ASP A 51 -4.25 -11.35 -15.12
N GLY A 52 -3.38 -10.44 -14.69
CA GLY A 52 -2.86 -9.35 -15.52
C GLY A 52 -3.86 -8.23 -15.81
N LYS A 53 -5.10 -8.30 -15.32
CA LYS A 53 -6.11 -7.24 -15.48
C LYS A 53 -6.18 -6.38 -14.21
N GLN A 54 -5.92 -5.08 -14.34
CA GLN A 54 -6.07 -4.13 -13.24
C GLN A 54 -7.51 -4.10 -12.73
N ARG A 55 -7.68 -4.24 -11.43
CA ARG A 55 -8.96 -4.18 -10.73
C ARG A 55 -9.08 -2.95 -9.84
N TRP A 56 -7.95 -2.47 -9.34
CA TRP A 56 -7.89 -1.32 -8.45
C TRP A 56 -6.55 -0.61 -8.58
N LEU A 57 -6.57 0.70 -8.34
CA LEU A 57 -5.38 1.55 -8.33
C LEU A 57 -5.52 2.49 -7.14
N GLU A 58 -4.52 2.49 -6.27
CA GLU A 58 -4.37 3.48 -5.21
C GLU A 58 -3.38 4.55 -5.66
N GLN A 59 -3.73 5.81 -5.45
CA GLN A 59 -2.86 6.95 -5.71
C GLN A 59 -2.83 7.83 -4.47
N TYR A 60 -1.64 7.97 -3.91
CA TYR A 60 -1.38 8.78 -2.72
C TYR A 60 -0.79 10.12 -3.16
N THR A 61 -1.51 11.18 -2.82
CA THR A 61 -1.13 12.56 -3.12
C THR A 61 -0.93 13.33 -1.82
N GLU A 62 -0.27 14.49 -1.90
CA GLU A 62 -0.04 15.37 -0.74
C GLU A 62 0.63 14.65 0.46
N ILE A 63 1.55 13.73 0.18
CA ILE A 63 2.27 12.95 1.18
C ILE A 63 3.11 13.89 2.06
N GLN A 64 2.83 13.87 3.36
CA GLN A 64 3.58 14.59 4.39
C GLN A 64 4.20 13.61 5.39
N THR A 65 5.44 13.87 5.79
CA THR A 65 6.19 13.06 6.75
C THR A 65 6.81 13.92 7.84
N GLY A 66 7.08 13.34 9.01
CA GLY A 66 7.72 14.05 10.13
C GLY A 66 6.77 14.93 10.95
N THR A 67 5.48 14.97 10.62
CA THR A 67 4.46 15.63 11.44
C THR A 67 4.15 14.79 12.67
N ALA A 68 4.28 15.38 13.86
CA ALA A 68 3.87 14.73 15.10
C ALA A 68 2.35 14.49 15.09
N LEU A 69 1.94 13.24 15.21
CA LEU A 69 0.54 12.86 15.36
C LEU A 69 0.22 12.76 16.86
N PRO A 70 -0.88 13.34 17.34
CA PRO A 70 -1.24 13.24 18.75
C PRO A 70 -1.64 11.80 19.08
N ASP A 71 -1.20 11.27 20.23
CA ASP A 71 -1.51 9.89 20.68
C ASP A 71 -3.00 9.55 20.62
N SER A 72 -3.83 10.56 20.86
CA SER A 72 -5.28 10.43 20.79
C SER A 72 -5.82 10.02 19.42
N LEU A 73 -5.08 10.26 18.33
CA LEU A 73 -5.47 9.81 16.99
C LEU A 73 -5.62 8.27 16.97
N PHE A 74 -4.82 7.58 17.77
CA PHE A 74 -4.77 6.13 17.88
C PHE A 74 -5.69 5.57 18.99
N ASP A 75 -6.50 6.40 19.65
CA ASP A 75 -7.50 5.94 20.62
C ASP A 75 -8.80 5.56 19.89
N PRO A 76 -9.15 4.26 19.76
CA PRO A 76 -10.34 3.84 19.03
C PRO A 76 -11.64 4.37 19.64
N ARG A 77 -11.64 4.74 20.93
CA ARG A 77 -12.82 5.32 21.60
C ARG A 77 -13.19 6.69 21.05
N ARG A 78 -12.25 7.40 20.40
CA ARG A 78 -12.51 8.71 19.75
C ARG A 78 -13.23 8.61 18.41
N TRP A 79 -13.34 7.40 17.85
CA TRP A 79 -13.93 7.14 16.55
C TRP A 79 -15.21 6.31 16.64
N ALA A 80 -15.71 6.06 17.86
CA ALA A 80 -16.96 5.35 18.05
C ALA A 80 -18.06 6.02 17.22
N PRO A 81 -18.79 5.26 16.38
CA PRO A 81 -19.84 5.83 15.56
C PRO A 81 -20.85 6.52 16.47
N ARG A 82 -21.23 7.74 16.10
CA ARG A 82 -22.35 8.42 16.73
C ARG A 82 -23.57 7.51 16.56
N LYS A 83 -24.16 7.06 17.66
CA LYS A 83 -25.47 6.40 17.64
C LYS A 83 -26.51 7.51 17.49
N ASP A 84 -26.93 7.73 16.25
CA ASP A 84 -28.12 8.50 15.93
C ASP A 84 -29.35 7.59 16.08
#